data_AF-W1YQ35-F1
#
_entry.id   AF-W1YQ35-F1
#
_cell.length_a   1.000
_cell.length_b   1.000
_cell.length_c   1.000
_cell.angle_alpha   90.00
_cell.angle_beta   90.00
_cell.angle_gamma   90.00
#
_symmetry.space_group_name_H-M   'P 1'
#
loop_
_entity.id
_entity.type
_entity.pdbx_description
1 polymer ?
#
loop_
_entity_poly.entity_id
_entity_poly.type
_entity_poly.pdbx_seq_one_letter_code
_entity_poly.pdbx_strand_id
1 'polypeptide(L)'
;YAQREITEGFAFLPDQPWQQEFEDAFPYEETEDQLQATAEIKASMEKPVPMDRLLAGDVGFGKTEVAMRAIFKAVMSGKQVAVLVPTTVLAQQHFQTFWNRFAPFGV
;
A
#
# COMPACT_ATOMS: atom_id res chain seq x y z
N TYR A 1 12.78 -15.04 11.06
CA TYR A 1 12.53 -15.62 9.72
C TYR A 1 11.86 -16.99 9.80
N ALA A 2 12.49 -18.05 10.32
CA ALA A 2 11.92 -19.42 10.32
C ALA A 2 10.51 -19.57 10.93
N GLN A 3 10.14 -18.81 11.96
CA GLN A 3 8.78 -18.87 12.54
C GLN A 3 7.70 -18.19 11.67
N ARG A 4 8.05 -17.18 10.86
CA ARG A 4 7.09 -16.47 9.98
C ARG A 4 6.76 -17.28 8.73
N GLU A 5 7.71 -18.03 8.20
CA GLU A 5 7.48 -18.92 7.05
C GLU A 5 6.53 -20.09 7.36
N ILE A 6 6.40 -20.43 8.65
CA ILE A 6 5.53 -21.51 9.14
C ILE A 6 4.15 -20.96 9.58
N THR A 7 4.01 -19.63 9.73
CA THR A 7 2.75 -19.02 10.17
C THR A 7 1.83 -18.81 8.97
N GLU A 8 0.61 -19.35 9.03
CA GLU A 8 -0.43 -19.06 8.02
C GLU A 8 -0.72 -17.56 8.00
N GLY A 9 -0.56 -16.94 6.83
CA GLY A 9 -0.88 -15.55 6.57
C GLY A 9 -2.31 -15.35 6.07
N PHE A 10 -2.67 -14.11 5.77
CA PHE A 10 -3.92 -13.77 5.10
C PHE A 10 -3.64 -13.40 3.65
N ALA A 11 -4.19 -14.18 2.71
CA ALA A 11 -4.19 -13.84 1.30
C ALA A 11 -5.25 -12.76 1.03
N PHE A 12 -4.81 -11.57 0.61
CA PHE A 12 -5.70 -10.49 0.21
C PHE A 12 -6.42 -10.83 -1.11
N LEU A 13 -7.59 -10.22 -1.35
CA LEU A 13 -8.36 -10.46 -2.57
C LEU A 13 -7.64 -9.89 -3.80
N PRO A 14 -7.87 -10.45 -5.00
CA PRO A 14 -7.48 -9.81 -6.25
C PRO A 14 -8.05 -8.39 -6.34
N ASP A 15 -7.40 -7.54 -7.14
CA ASP A 15 -7.86 -6.17 -7.34
C ASP A 15 -9.30 -6.12 -7.85
N GLN A 16 -10.07 -5.22 -7.26
CA GLN A 16 -11.43 -4.91 -7.67
C GLN A 16 -11.41 -3.62 -8.53
N PRO A 17 -12.48 -3.30 -9.28
CA PRO A 17 -12.51 -2.12 -10.16
C PRO A 17 -12.10 -0.81 -9.45
N TRP A 18 -12.49 -0.64 -8.18
CA TRP A 18 -12.09 0.52 -7.37
C TRP A 18 -10.58 0.64 -7.14
N GLN A 19 -9.83 -0.46 -7.11
CA GLN A 19 -8.37 -0.39 -7.03
C GLN A 19 -7.79 0.26 -8.28
N GLN A 20 -8.32 -0.09 -9.46
CA GLN A 20 -7.90 0.50 -10.71
C GLN A 20 -8.30 1.98 -10.78
N GLU A 21 -9.53 2.33 -10.41
CA GLU A 21 -9.98 3.73 -10.33
C GLU A 21 -9.13 4.55 -9.34
N PHE A 22 -8.75 3.95 -8.22
CA PHE A 22 -7.85 4.58 -7.24
C PHE A 22 -6.47 4.86 -7.84
N GLU A 23 -5.89 3.88 -8.54
CA GLU A 23 -4.60 3.99 -9.20
C GLU A 23 -4.63 5.03 -10.33
N ASP A 24 -5.64 4.98 -11.19
CA ASP A 24 -5.86 5.92 -12.31
C ASP A 24 -6.12 7.37 -11.83
N ALA A 25 -6.64 7.55 -10.60
CA ALA A 25 -6.82 8.87 -10.01
C ALA A 25 -5.51 9.51 -9.52
N PHE A 26 -4.36 8.83 -9.64
CA PHE A 26 -3.06 9.42 -9.32
C PHE A 26 -2.71 10.50 -10.37
N PRO A 27 -2.44 11.76 -9.97
CA PRO A 27 -2.29 12.85 -10.92
C PRO A 27 -0.90 12.94 -11.57
N TYR A 28 0.01 12.03 -11.25
CA TYR A 28 1.38 12.03 -11.75
C TYR A 28 1.63 10.75 -12.53
N GLU A 29 2.47 10.83 -13.57
CA GLU A 29 2.92 9.66 -14.30
C GLU A 29 3.88 8.83 -13.42
N GLU A 30 3.56 7.56 -13.20
CA GLU A 30 4.43 6.68 -12.43
C GLU A 30 5.66 6.25 -13.23
N THR A 31 6.76 6.04 -12.51
CA THR A 31 7.95 5.43 -13.09
C THR A 31 7.79 3.91 -13.19
N GLU A 32 8.56 3.29 -14.08
CA GLU A 32 8.60 1.82 -14.21
C GLU A 32 8.91 1.13 -12.87
N ASP A 33 9.84 1.68 -12.09
CA ASP A 33 10.18 1.19 -10.75
C ASP A 33 8.99 1.22 -9.78
N GLN A 34 8.16 2.28 -9.83
CA GLN A 34 6.97 2.40 -8.99
C GLN A 34 5.90 1.39 -9.38
N LEU A 35 5.68 1.19 -10.69
CA LEU A 35 4.73 0.20 -11.21
C LEU A 35 5.18 -1.21 -10.84
N GLN A 36 6.46 -1.53 -11.02
CA GLN A 36 7.04 -2.81 -10.64
C GLN A 36 6.91 -3.05 -9.12
N ALA A 37 7.33 -2.10 -8.29
CA ALA A 37 7.24 -2.22 -6.84
C ALA A 37 5.78 -2.43 -6.37
N THR A 38 4.84 -1.71 -6.98
CA THR A 38 3.40 -1.85 -6.71
C THR A 38 2.91 -3.25 -7.05
N ALA A 39 3.22 -3.75 -8.25
CA ALA A 39 2.83 -5.08 -8.69
C ALA A 39 3.41 -6.18 -7.79
N GLU A 40 4.70 -6.08 -7.43
CA GLU A 40 5.36 -7.04 -6.56
C GLU A 40 4.79 -7.07 -5.14
N ILE A 41 4.48 -5.90 -4.57
CA ILE A 41 3.86 -5.79 -3.25
C ILE A 41 2.46 -6.41 -3.29
N LYS A 42 1.62 -6.07 -4.27
CA LYS A 42 0.26 -6.61 -4.39
C LYS A 42 0.26 -8.11 -4.61
N ALA A 43 1.14 -8.63 -5.48
CA ALA A 43 1.32 -10.07 -5.67
C ALA A 43 1.80 -10.78 -4.40
N SER A 44 2.56 -10.08 -3.53
CA SER A 44 2.97 -10.63 -2.23
C SER A 44 1.83 -10.62 -1.22
N MET A 45 0.95 -9.62 -1.25
CA MET A 45 -0.25 -9.54 -0.40
C MET A 45 -1.26 -10.65 -0.73
N GLU A 46 -1.35 -11.10 -1.98
CA GLU A 46 -2.28 -12.16 -2.37
C GLU A 46 -1.84 -13.57 -1.96
N LYS A 47 -0.65 -13.73 -1.37
CA LYS A 47 -0.15 -15.04 -0.92
C LYS A 47 -0.62 -15.37 0.50
N PRO A 48 -0.84 -16.66 0.83
CA PRO A 48 -1.22 -17.09 2.18
C PRO A 48 -0.04 -17.10 3.17
N VAL A 49 1.00 -16.30 2.93
CA VAL A 49 2.17 -16.16 3.79
C VAL A 49 2.35 -14.69 4.17
N PRO A 50 2.75 -14.36 5.41
CA PRO A 50 2.94 -12.97 5.83
C PRO A 50 3.97 -12.25 4.95
N MET A 51 3.58 -11.12 4.36
CA MET A 51 4.50 -10.27 3.59
C MET A 51 5.47 -9.54 4.53
N ASP A 52 6.76 -9.56 4.19
CA ASP A 52 7.82 -8.81 4.86
C ASP A 52 8.75 -8.22 3.78
N ARG A 53 8.50 -6.96 3.41
CA ARG A 53 9.17 -6.29 2.29
C ARG A 53 9.70 -4.92 2.71
N LEU A 54 10.86 -4.56 2.17
CA LEU A 54 11.44 -3.22 2.29
C LEU A 54 11.33 -2.51 0.94
N LEU A 55 10.58 -1.41 0.91
CA LEU A 55 10.56 -0.49 -0.23
C LEU A 55 11.62 0.61 0.00
N ALA A 56 12.73 0.52 -0.73
CA ALA A 56 13.81 1.52 -0.67
C ALA A 56 13.70 2.50 -1.85
N GLY A 57 14.11 3.74 -1.62
CA GLY A 57 14.14 4.80 -2.63
C GLY A 57 14.40 6.16 -1.99
N ASP A 58 14.87 7.13 -2.76
CA ASP A 58 15.20 8.44 -2.24
C ASP A 58 13.95 9.27 -1.86
N VAL A 59 14.16 10.35 -1.11
CA VAL A 59 13.08 11.27 -0.75
C VAL A 59 12.47 11.85 -2.03
N GLY A 60 11.14 11.83 -2.12
CA GLY A 60 10.40 12.32 -3.30
C GLY A 60 10.07 11.27 -4.37
N PHE A 61 10.59 10.04 -4.28
CA PHE A 61 10.37 8.98 -5.28
C PHE A 61 8.99 8.30 -5.22
N GLY A 62 7.99 8.93 -4.60
CA GLY A 62 6.61 8.41 -4.59
C GLY A 62 6.40 7.12 -3.77
N LYS A 63 7.32 6.75 -2.87
CA LYS A 63 7.13 5.58 -1.95
C LYS A 63 5.79 5.60 -1.21
N THR A 64 5.32 6.80 -0.88
CA THR A 64 4.03 7.01 -0.21
C THR A 64 2.87 6.54 -1.08
N GLU A 65 2.90 6.78 -2.40
CA GLU A 65 1.84 6.31 -3.32
C GLU A 65 1.85 4.77 -3.42
N VAL A 66 3.03 4.16 -3.57
CA VAL A 66 3.16 2.69 -3.57
C VAL A 66 2.57 2.08 -2.30
N ALA A 67 2.83 2.70 -1.14
CA ALA A 67 2.24 2.28 0.13
C ALA A 67 0.71 2.49 0.17
N MET A 68 0.20 3.61 -0.35
CA MET A 68 -1.25 3.87 -0.40
C MET A 68 -2.01 2.83 -1.22
N ARG A 69 -1.45 2.35 -2.34
CA ARG A 69 -2.07 1.29 -3.16
C ARG A 69 -2.20 -0.03 -2.39
N ALA A 70 -1.17 -0.39 -1.62
CA ALA A 70 -1.23 -1.54 -0.73
C ALA A 70 -2.26 -1.35 0.41
N ILE A 71 -2.31 -0.15 1.01
CA ILE A 71 -3.31 0.19 2.04
C ILE A 71 -4.72 0.04 1.48
N PHE A 72 -4.99 0.60 0.30
CA PHE A 72 -6.30 0.55 -0.33
C PHE A 72 -6.75 -0.89 -0.59
N LYS A 73 -5.87 -1.73 -1.16
CA LYS A 73 -6.14 -3.16 -1.37
C LYS A 73 -6.50 -3.89 -0.07
N ALA A 74 -5.80 -3.56 1.02
CA ALA A 74 -6.08 -4.14 2.32
C ALA A 74 -7.46 -3.74 2.86
N VAL A 75 -7.82 -2.46 2.75
CA VAL A 75 -9.15 -1.95 3.15
C VAL A 75 -10.26 -2.57 2.30
N MET A 76 -10.07 -2.66 0.99
CA MET A 76 -11.02 -3.31 0.07
C MET A 76 -11.21 -4.80 0.35
N SER A 77 -10.22 -5.44 0.97
CA SER A 77 -10.34 -6.83 1.46
C SER A 77 -10.96 -6.93 2.87
N GLY A 78 -11.53 -5.84 3.39
CA GLY A 78 -12.18 -5.79 4.70
C GLY A 78 -11.22 -5.84 5.88
N LYS A 79 -9.96 -5.43 5.70
CA LYS A 79 -8.95 -5.40 6.76
C LYS A 79 -8.66 -3.96 7.20
N GLN A 80 -8.29 -3.82 8.47
CA GLN A 80 -7.79 -2.56 9.00
C GLN A 80 -6.28 -2.44 8.71
N VAL A 81 -5.81 -1.20 8.59
CA VAL A 81 -4.40 -0.89 8.32
C VAL A 81 -3.86 0.05 9.38
N ALA A 82 -2.63 -0.21 9.84
CA ALA A 82 -1.89 0.67 10.73
C ALA A 82 -0.62 1.17 10.04
N VAL A 83 -0.38 2.48 10.11
CA VAL A 83 0.84 3.12 9.59
C VAL A 83 1.61 3.71 10.76
N LEU A 84 2.81 3.17 11.01
CA LEU A 84 3.69 3.59 12.09
C LEU A 84 4.78 4.51 11.53
N VAL A 85 4.99 5.66 12.20
CA VAL A 85 5.97 6.68 11.80
C VAL A 85 6.71 7.19 13.05
N PRO A 86 7.96 7.69 12.91
CA PRO A 86 8.81 7.96 14.07
C PRO A 86 8.51 9.31 14.75
N THR A 87 7.78 10.23 14.11
CA THR A 87 7.49 11.56 14.66
C THR A 87 6.05 11.98 14.41
N THR A 88 5.53 12.87 15.26
CA THR A 88 4.19 13.44 15.12
C THR A 88 4.05 14.31 13.87
N VAL A 89 5.12 14.98 13.44
CA VAL A 89 5.14 15.76 12.19
C VAL A 89 4.91 14.84 10.99
N LEU A 90 5.60 13.70 10.92
CA LEU A 90 5.37 12.72 9.85
C LEU A 90 3.97 12.11 9.94
N ALA A 91 3.47 11.87 11.15
CA ALA A 91 2.10 11.37 11.33
C ALA A 91 1.07 12.33 10.75
N GLN A 92 1.22 13.63 11.02
CA GLN A 92 0.33 14.66 10.49
C GLN A 92 0.43 14.77 8.96
N GLN A 93 1.65 14.73 8.41
CA GLN A 93 1.87 14.74 6.96
C GLN A 93 1.19 13.55 6.27
N HIS A 94 1.44 12.33 6.77
CA HIS A 94 0.80 11.14 6.22
C HIS A 94 -0.72 11.17 6.36
N PHE A 95 -1.24 11.63 7.50
CA PHE A 95 -2.68 11.78 7.70
C PHE A 95 -3.32 12.69 6.65
N GLN A 96 -2.74 13.87 6.39
CA GLN A 96 -3.27 14.81 5.38
C GLN A 96 -3.24 14.20 3.98
N THR A 97 -2.13 13.56 3.59
CA THR A 97 -2.02 12.96 2.26
C THR A 97 -2.99 11.78 2.09
N PHE A 98 -3.10 10.90 3.09
CA PHE A 98 -4.05 9.78 3.07
C PHE A 98 -5.49 10.27 3.01
N TRP A 99 -5.87 11.24 3.86
CA TRP A 99 -7.21 11.80 3.87
C TRP A 99 -7.61 12.33 2.49
N ASN A 100 -6.74 13.12 1.86
CA ASN A 100 -7.02 13.69 0.54
C ASN A 100 -7.10 12.62 -0.56
N ARG A 101 -6.21 11.61 -0.51
CA ARG A 101 -6.16 10.55 -1.54
C ARG A 101 -7.34 9.58 -1.43
N PHE A 102 -7.80 9.28 -0.22
CA PHE A 102 -8.88 8.31 0.03
C PHE A 102 -10.28 8.93 0.05
N ALA A 103 -10.41 10.24 0.26
CA ALA A 103 -11.70 10.94 0.31
C ALA A 103 -12.68 10.62 -0.83
N PRO A 104 -12.25 10.49 -2.12
CA PRO A 104 -13.17 10.15 -3.21
C PRO A 104 -13.81 8.76 -3.10
N PHE A 105 -13.22 7.87 -2.29
CA PHE A 105 -13.58 6.45 -2.19
C PHE A 105 -14.31 6.11 -0.87
N GLY A 106 -14.56 7.10 -0.01
CA GLY A 106 -15.25 6.90 1.26
C GLY A 106 -14.49 6.02 2.27
N VAL A 107 -13.16 5.97 2.13
CA VAL A 107 -12.22 5.28 3.04
C VAL A 107 -11.63 6.26 4.05
#